data_AF-A0A9N9JHP2-F1
#
_entry.id   AF-A0A9N9JHP2-F1
#
_cell.length_a   1.000
_cell.length_b   1.000
_cell.length_c   1.000
_cell.angle_alpha   90.00
_cell.angle_beta   90.00
_cell.angle_gamma   90.00
#
_symmetry.space_group_name_H-M   'P 1'
#
loop_
_entity.id
_entity.type
_entity.pdbx_description
1 polymer ?
#
loop_
_entity_poly.entity_id
_entity_poly.type
_entity_poly.pdbx_seq_one_letter_code
_entity_poly.pdbx_strand_id
1 'polypeptide(L)'
;RWQPKANDKNNPFPALPPLSNCKISGNARFIPQYNIDNLFGIISFTEVLDGNESIVDGAFSTPLGVVGIKTMSGKPVYTAELFFKDEKVYDLTGPIFNNAMELVTPIPYLVPLTICGNNSIIGKTIIIKRGGKEIARADISALKSFERLVDPNYT
;
A
#
# COMPACT_ATOMS: atom_id res chain seq x y z
N ARG A 1 -10.79 33.94 15.16
CA ARG A 1 -9.82 34.14 14.06
C ARG A 1 -8.43 33.82 14.60
N TRP A 2 -7.93 32.61 14.39
CA TRP A 2 -6.53 32.27 14.69
C TRP A 2 -5.78 32.27 13.36
N GLN A 3 -4.92 33.28 13.15
CA GLN A 3 -3.92 33.24 12.08
C GLN A 3 -2.63 32.69 12.69
N PRO A 4 -1.97 31.69 12.08
CA PRO A 4 -0.64 31.30 12.50
C PRO A 4 0.34 32.42 12.16
N LYS A 5 1.01 32.98 13.17
CA LYS A 5 2.15 33.88 12.96
C LYS A 5 3.34 33.04 12.51
N ALA A 6 3.72 33.17 11.25
CA ALA A 6 4.77 32.37 10.61
C ALA A 6 6.22 32.72 11.03
N ASN A 7 6.47 33.36 12.17
CA ASN A 7 7.83 33.82 12.53
C ASN A 7 8.04 33.94 14.05
N ASP A 8 7.73 32.88 14.80
CA ASP A 8 8.21 32.78 16.19
C ASP A 8 9.49 31.94 16.22
N LYS A 9 10.65 32.60 16.36
CA LYS A 9 11.98 31.97 16.40
C LYS A 9 12.23 31.13 17.67
N ASN A 10 11.29 31.15 18.62
CA ASN A 10 11.36 30.39 19.87
C ASN A 10 10.39 29.21 19.92
N ASN A 11 9.74 28.84 18.80
CA ASN A 11 8.91 27.64 18.77
C ASN A 11 9.81 26.40 18.69
N PRO A 12 9.87 25.54 19.74
CA PRO A 12 10.70 24.32 19.73
C PRO A 12 10.18 23.27 18.75
N PHE A 13 9.00 23.49 18.17
CA PHE A 13 8.46 22.65 17.11
C PHE A 13 8.85 23.24 15.75
N PRO A 14 9.61 22.51 14.91
CA PRO A 14 9.86 22.95 13.55
C PRO A 14 8.52 23.22 12.86
N ALA A 15 8.48 24.29 12.06
CA ALA A 15 7.33 24.55 11.21
C ALA A 15 7.02 23.28 10.42
N LEU A 16 5.80 22.74 10.58
CA LEU A 16 5.36 21.60 9.78
C LEU A 16 5.59 21.98 8.31
N PRO A 17 6.21 21.09 7.51
CA PRO A 17 6.42 21.38 6.09
C PRO A 17 5.08 21.75 5.45
N PRO A 18 5.06 22.65 4.45
CA PRO A 18 3.83 23.04 3.78
C PRO A 18 3.08 21.77 3.38
N LEU A 19 1.78 21.70 3.71
CA LEU A 19 0.89 20.60 3.34
C LEU A 19 1.07 20.33 1.84
N SER A 20 1.83 19.29 1.52
CA SER A 20 1.91 18.83 0.14
C SER A 20 0.51 18.32 -0.19
N ASN A 21 -0.07 18.76 -1.30
CA ASN A 21 -1.33 18.19 -1.80
C ASN A 21 -1.18 16.70 -2.19
N CYS A 22 0.00 16.13 -2.00
CA CYS A 22 0.24 14.74 -2.24
C CYS A 22 -0.24 13.88 -1.08
N LYS A 23 -1.08 12.90 -1.42
CA LYS A 23 -1.52 11.87 -0.49
C LYS A 23 -0.33 10.94 -0.21
N ILE A 24 0.04 10.81 1.05
CA ILE A 24 1.15 9.94 1.48
C ILE A 24 0.76 8.47 1.59
N SER A 25 -0.45 8.09 1.15
CA SER A 25 -0.93 6.72 1.25
C SER A 25 -1.82 6.28 0.09
N GLY A 26 -1.73 5.01 -0.25
CA GLY A 26 -2.49 4.36 -1.31
C GLY A 26 -2.83 2.92 -0.97
N ASN A 27 -3.80 2.34 -1.66
CA ASN A 27 -4.13 0.93 -1.51
C ASN A 27 -4.58 0.26 -2.81
N ALA A 28 -4.45 -1.06 -2.84
CA ALA A 28 -5.05 -1.93 -3.85
C ALA A 28 -5.92 -2.97 -3.13
N ARG A 29 -7.13 -3.20 -3.64
CA ARG A 29 -8.08 -4.17 -3.06
C ARG A 29 -8.41 -5.26 -4.06
N PHE A 30 -8.23 -6.51 -3.65
CA PHE A 30 -8.54 -7.69 -4.45
C PHE A 30 -9.84 -8.30 -3.94
N ILE A 31 -10.89 -8.24 -4.77
CA ILE A 31 -12.23 -8.72 -4.46
C ILE A 31 -12.49 -10.02 -5.24
N PRO A 32 -13.03 -11.08 -4.61
CA PRO A 32 -13.18 -12.41 -5.22
C PRO A 32 -13.99 -12.50 -6.52
N GLN A 33 -14.84 -11.51 -6.82
CA GLN A 33 -15.71 -11.52 -8.00
C GLN A 33 -14.95 -11.62 -9.33
N TYR A 34 -13.64 -11.31 -9.32
CA TYR A 34 -12.75 -11.38 -10.48
C TYR A 34 -11.56 -12.33 -10.24
N ASN A 35 -11.69 -13.26 -9.28
CA ASN A 35 -10.61 -14.09 -8.78
C ASN A 35 -10.96 -15.58 -8.81
N ILE A 36 -10.27 -16.35 -9.66
CA ILE A 36 -10.47 -17.79 -9.82
C ILE A 36 -10.21 -18.56 -8.51
N ASP A 37 -9.30 -18.06 -7.67
CA ASP A 37 -8.88 -18.71 -6.43
C ASP A 37 -9.57 -18.14 -5.18
N ASN A 38 -10.57 -17.25 -5.33
CA ASN A 38 -11.27 -16.57 -4.23
C ASN A 38 -10.34 -15.89 -3.22
N LEU A 39 -9.16 -15.43 -3.66
CA LEU A 39 -8.21 -14.72 -2.81
C LEU A 39 -8.74 -13.29 -2.55
N PHE A 40 -8.94 -12.99 -1.27
CA PHE A 40 -9.27 -11.66 -0.78
C PHE A 40 -8.00 -11.01 -0.24
N GLY A 41 -7.79 -9.72 -0.54
CA GLY A 41 -6.67 -9.04 0.08
C GLY A 41 -6.64 -7.54 -0.14
N ILE A 42 -5.86 -6.88 0.71
CA ILE A 42 -5.57 -5.46 0.65
C ILE A 42 -4.06 -5.30 0.70
N ILE A 43 -3.53 -4.48 -0.20
CA ILE A 43 -2.16 -3.98 -0.13
C ILE A 43 -2.25 -2.49 0.19
N SER A 44 -1.50 -2.04 1.19
CA SER A 44 -1.38 -0.64 1.57
C SER A 44 0.03 -0.16 1.31
N PHE A 45 0.14 1.09 0.85
CA PHE A 45 1.38 1.80 0.61
C PHE A 45 1.37 3.07 1.46
N THR A 46 2.46 3.34 2.18
CA THR A 46 2.65 4.58 2.92
C THR A 46 4.01 5.15 2.60
N GLU A 47 4.06 6.34 2.01
CA GLU A 47 5.32 7.00 1.66
C GLU A 47 6.01 7.58 2.90
N VAL A 48 7.32 7.40 2.98
CA VAL A 48 8.15 7.95 4.06
C VAL A 48 8.46 9.42 3.73
N LEU A 49 8.12 10.34 4.63
CA LEU A 49 8.17 11.79 4.39
C LEU A 49 9.54 12.33 3.93
N ASP A 50 10.63 11.66 4.30
CA ASP A 50 12.01 12.08 4.02
C ASP A 50 12.74 11.15 3.01
N GLY A 51 12.04 10.25 2.32
CA GLY A 51 12.64 9.25 1.44
C GLY A 51 11.88 9.00 0.14
N ASN A 52 12.58 8.51 -0.89
CA ASN A 52 11.97 8.02 -2.14
C ASN A 52 11.45 6.59 -1.98
N GLU A 53 10.91 6.27 -0.81
CA GLU A 53 10.56 4.91 -0.39
C GLU A 53 9.15 4.87 0.19
N SER A 54 8.49 3.73 0.00
CA SER A 54 7.19 3.45 0.60
C SER A 54 7.28 2.21 1.47
N ILE A 55 6.60 2.26 2.60
CA ILE A 55 6.24 1.10 3.39
C ILE A 55 5.12 0.36 2.65
N VAL A 56 5.30 -0.94 2.46
CA VAL A 56 4.30 -1.84 1.87
C VAL A 56 3.84 -2.85 2.90
N ASP A 57 2.53 -2.91 3.08
CA ASP A 57 1.85 -3.86 3.95
C ASP A 57 0.79 -4.63 3.17
N GLY A 58 0.71 -5.94 3.38
CA GLY A 58 -0.20 -6.83 2.68
C GLY A 58 -0.99 -7.70 3.65
N ALA A 59 -2.30 -7.78 3.46
CA ALA A 59 -3.16 -8.71 4.17
C ALA A 59 -3.96 -9.52 3.16
N PHE A 60 -3.81 -10.85 3.19
CA PHE A 60 -4.46 -11.76 2.25
C PHE A 60 -5.12 -12.93 2.98
N SER A 61 -6.26 -13.37 2.44
CA SER A 61 -7.03 -14.51 2.93
C SER A 61 -7.59 -15.32 1.78
N THR A 62 -7.76 -16.62 2.00
CA THR A 62 -8.42 -17.56 1.08
C THR A 62 -9.43 -18.41 1.86
N PRO A 63 -10.39 -19.07 1.19
CA PRO A 63 -11.28 -20.02 1.85
C PRO A 63 -10.54 -21.18 2.54
N LEU A 64 -9.33 -21.50 2.10
CA LEU A 64 -8.48 -22.53 2.68
C LEU A 64 -7.56 -21.98 3.78
N GLY A 65 -7.68 -20.71 4.17
CA GLY A 65 -6.79 -20.07 5.13
C GLY A 65 -5.36 -19.91 4.62
N VAL A 66 -4.37 -20.01 5.52
CA VAL A 66 -2.95 -19.80 5.22
C VAL A 66 -2.38 -20.83 4.25
N VAL A 67 -2.87 -22.08 4.29
CA VAL A 67 -2.42 -23.15 3.38
C VAL A 67 -2.83 -22.89 1.92
N GLY A 68 -3.79 -21.99 1.69
CA GLY A 68 -4.12 -21.50 0.34
C GLY A 68 -3.15 -20.44 -0.19
N ILE A 69 -2.26 -19.90 0.66
CA ILE A 69 -1.33 -18.79 0.35
C ILE A 69 0.12 -19.26 0.33
N LYS A 70 0.47 -20.24 1.18
CA LYS A 70 1.81 -20.83 1.26
C LYS A 70 1.75 -22.35 1.16
N THR A 71 2.74 -22.93 0.50
CA THR A 71 2.96 -24.38 0.50
C THR A 71 3.35 -24.87 1.90
N MET A 72 3.30 -26.19 2.13
CA MET A 72 3.83 -26.80 3.36
C MET A 72 5.31 -26.49 3.60
N SER A 73 6.08 -26.18 2.55
CA SER A 73 7.48 -25.76 2.65
C SER A 73 7.66 -24.26 2.92
N GLY A 74 6.58 -23.53 3.16
CA GLY A 74 6.59 -22.09 3.46
C GLY A 74 6.77 -21.18 2.24
N LYS A 75 6.82 -21.73 1.02
CA LYS A 75 6.95 -20.93 -0.21
C LYS A 75 5.60 -20.32 -0.59
N PRO A 76 5.56 -19.05 -1.04
CA PRO A 76 4.34 -18.46 -1.60
C PRO A 76 3.78 -19.30 -2.75
N VAL A 77 2.45 -19.47 -2.77
CA VAL A 77 1.71 -20.04 -3.90
C VAL A 77 1.55 -19.01 -5.03
N TYR A 78 1.53 -17.73 -4.66
CA TYR A 78 1.28 -16.60 -5.55
C TYR A 78 2.50 -15.70 -5.69
N THR A 79 2.56 -14.99 -6.81
CA THR A 79 3.43 -13.81 -7.00
C THR A 79 2.59 -12.55 -7.08
N ALA A 80 3.17 -11.41 -6.68
CA ALA A 80 2.57 -10.09 -6.80
C ALA A 80 3.50 -9.21 -7.63
N GLU A 81 2.99 -8.65 -8.72
CA GLU A 81 3.78 -7.87 -9.67
C GLU A 81 3.11 -6.51 -9.92
N LEU A 82 3.91 -5.44 -9.91
CA LEU A 82 3.45 -4.09 -10.21
C LEU A 82 3.68 -3.80 -11.69
N PHE A 83 2.65 -3.26 -12.34
CA PHE A 83 2.63 -2.96 -13.76
C PHE A 83 2.30 -1.49 -14.04
N PHE A 84 2.93 -0.95 -15.07
CA PHE A 84 2.52 0.31 -15.70
C PHE A 84 2.38 0.09 -17.20
N LYS A 85 1.18 0.29 -17.75
CA LYS A 85 0.89 0.13 -19.18
C LYS A 85 1.47 -1.17 -19.75
N ASP A 86 1.13 -2.29 -19.12
CA ASP A 86 1.53 -3.66 -19.48
C ASP A 86 3.01 -4.04 -19.30
N GLU A 87 3.85 -3.14 -18.82
CA GLU A 87 5.24 -3.44 -18.44
C GLU A 87 5.35 -3.73 -16.94
N LYS A 88 6.03 -4.83 -16.57
CA LYS A 88 6.37 -5.14 -15.17
C LYS A 88 7.43 -4.15 -14.70
N VAL A 89 7.09 -3.34 -13.70
CA VAL A 89 7.99 -2.32 -13.14
C VAL A 89 8.57 -2.70 -11.78
N TYR A 90 7.93 -3.60 -11.02
CA TYR A 90 8.43 -4.05 -9.72
C TYR A 90 7.87 -5.42 -9.31
N ASP A 91 8.64 -6.18 -8.52
CA ASP A 91 8.20 -7.44 -7.92
C ASP A 91 7.85 -7.24 -6.43
N LEU A 92 6.57 -7.37 -6.11
CA LEU A 92 6.02 -7.21 -4.77
C LEU A 92 5.88 -8.56 -4.03
N THR A 93 6.25 -9.69 -4.65
CA THR A 93 6.03 -11.03 -4.08
C THR A 93 6.65 -11.18 -2.70
N GLY A 94 7.88 -10.72 -2.53
CA GLY A 94 8.58 -10.78 -1.25
C GLY A 94 7.86 -9.99 -0.16
N PRO A 95 7.70 -8.66 -0.35
CA PRO A 95 6.98 -7.80 0.59
C PRO A 95 5.59 -8.31 0.98
N ILE A 96 4.87 -8.92 0.04
CA ILE A 96 3.46 -9.29 0.23
C ILE A 96 3.28 -10.70 0.77
N PHE A 97 3.98 -11.69 0.22
CA PHE A 97 3.70 -13.10 0.50
C PHE A 97 4.76 -13.79 1.33
N ASN A 98 6.03 -13.36 1.33
CA ASN A 98 7.05 -14.06 2.12
C ASN A 98 6.75 -13.98 3.62
N ASN A 99 6.22 -12.85 4.09
CA ASN A 99 5.87 -12.62 5.50
C ASN A 99 4.38 -12.76 5.82
N ALA A 100 3.54 -13.24 4.90
CA ALA A 100 2.15 -13.58 5.20
C ALA A 100 2.12 -14.77 6.17
N MET A 101 2.21 -14.52 7.47
CA MET A 101 2.28 -15.57 8.49
C MET A 101 0.89 -15.98 8.97
N GLU A 102 -0.02 -15.02 9.14
CA GLU A 102 -1.43 -15.22 9.51
C GLU A 102 -2.09 -13.83 9.44
N LEU A 103 -2.90 -13.58 8.40
CA LEU A 103 -3.74 -12.38 8.22
C LEU A 103 -3.07 -10.97 8.26
N VAL A 104 -1.78 -10.82 8.59
CA VAL A 104 -1.06 -9.54 8.63
C VAL A 104 0.43 -9.75 8.28
N THR A 105 1.04 -8.81 7.55
CA THR A 105 2.50 -8.68 7.43
C THR A 105 3.08 -8.11 8.72
N PRO A 106 3.81 -8.88 9.56
CA PRO A 106 4.29 -8.39 10.85
C PRO A 106 5.51 -7.45 10.73
N ILE A 107 6.14 -7.38 9.56
CA ILE A 107 7.30 -6.54 9.30
C ILE A 107 7.02 -5.69 8.06
N PRO A 108 6.85 -4.37 8.22
CA PRO A 108 6.69 -3.46 7.09
C PRO A 108 7.93 -3.51 6.20
N TYR A 109 7.72 -3.62 4.88
CA TYR A 109 8.81 -3.61 3.90
C TYR A 109 8.97 -2.23 3.29
N LEU A 110 10.18 -1.69 3.37
CA LEU A 110 10.56 -0.53 2.57
C LEU A 110 10.85 -0.98 1.14
N VAL A 111 10.21 -0.33 0.19
CA VAL A 111 10.44 -0.51 -1.24
C VAL A 111 10.73 0.85 -1.88
N PRO A 112 11.57 0.92 -2.93
CA PRO A 112 11.90 2.17 -3.63
C PRO A 112 10.77 2.57 -4.59
N LEU A 113 9.57 2.74 -4.05
CA LEU A 113 8.38 3.20 -4.75
C LEU A 113 7.89 4.48 -4.07
N THR A 114 7.34 5.40 -4.84
CA THR A 114 6.77 6.66 -4.33
C THR A 114 5.30 6.76 -4.68
N ILE A 115 4.53 7.41 -3.82
CA ILE A 115 3.13 7.78 -4.05
C ILE A 115 3.08 9.20 -4.63
N CYS A 116 4.06 10.02 -4.28
CA CYS A 116 4.25 11.38 -4.72
C CYS A 116 5.24 11.49 -5.89
N GLY A 117 5.08 12.58 -6.65
CA GLY A 117 5.96 12.92 -7.77
C GLY A 117 5.64 12.18 -9.07
N ASN A 118 6.50 12.40 -10.08
CA ASN A 118 6.25 11.96 -11.46
C ASN A 118 6.28 10.43 -11.65
N ASN A 119 6.91 9.70 -10.71
CA ASN A 119 7.02 8.24 -10.75
C ASN A 119 6.02 7.53 -9.83
N SER A 120 4.95 8.24 -9.44
CA SER A 120 3.90 7.74 -8.56
C SER A 120 3.40 6.35 -8.95
N ILE A 121 3.21 5.49 -7.95
CA ILE A 121 2.54 4.19 -8.10
C ILE A 121 1.01 4.32 -8.18
N ILE A 122 0.43 5.49 -7.91
CA ILE A 122 -1.01 5.69 -8.04
C ILE A 122 -1.43 5.51 -9.49
N GLY A 123 -2.51 4.73 -9.71
CA GLY A 123 -2.98 4.37 -11.04
C GLY A 123 -2.16 3.27 -11.72
N LYS A 124 -1.09 2.76 -11.10
CA LYS A 124 -0.45 1.52 -11.52
C LYS A 124 -1.28 0.32 -11.08
N THR A 125 -1.08 -0.80 -11.75
CA THR A 125 -1.87 -2.01 -11.54
C THR A 125 -1.02 -3.07 -10.86
N ILE A 126 -1.56 -3.73 -9.84
CA ILE A 126 -0.97 -4.91 -9.25
C ILE A 126 -1.67 -6.14 -9.81
N ILE A 127 -0.88 -7.10 -10.29
CA ILE A 127 -1.34 -8.38 -10.80
C ILE A 127 -0.86 -9.48 -9.85
N ILE A 128 -1.80 -10.30 -9.38
CA ILE A 128 -1.48 -11.53 -8.65
C ILE A 128 -1.49 -12.68 -9.64
N LYS A 129 -0.44 -13.50 -9.60
CA LYS A 129 -0.29 -14.66 -10.48
C LYS A 129 -0.10 -15.94 -9.70
N ARG A 130 -0.58 -17.05 -10.27
CA ARG A 130 -0.31 -18.42 -9.82
C ARG A 130 0.27 -19.23 -10.98
N GLY A 131 1.47 -19.75 -10.82
CA GLY A 131 2.17 -20.48 -11.89
C GLY A 131 2.28 -19.66 -13.19
N GLY A 132 2.45 -18.34 -13.08
CA GLY A 132 2.54 -17.41 -14.20
C GLY A 132 1.21 -16.94 -14.80
N LYS A 133 0.08 -17.52 -14.39
CA LYS A 133 -1.26 -17.09 -14.86
C LYS A 133 -1.81 -15.98 -13.97
N GLU A 134 -2.32 -14.91 -14.56
CA GLU A 134 -3.08 -13.88 -13.85
C GLU A 134 -4.33 -14.49 -13.23
N ILE A 135 -4.51 -14.27 -11.92
CA ILE A 135 -5.68 -14.72 -11.17
C ILE A 135 -6.45 -13.56 -10.55
N ALA A 136 -5.80 -12.42 -10.33
CA ALA A 136 -6.45 -11.23 -9.78
C ALA A 136 -5.67 -9.96 -10.16
N ARG A 137 -6.40 -8.86 -10.23
CA ARG A 137 -5.90 -7.55 -10.63
C ARG A 137 -6.53 -6.47 -9.77
N ALA A 138 -5.75 -5.47 -9.38
CA ALA A 138 -6.27 -4.28 -8.72
C ALA A 138 -5.40 -3.06 -9.02
N ASP A 139 -6.03 -1.93 -9.29
CA ASP A 139 -5.34 -0.65 -9.44
C ASP A 139 -5.06 -0.02 -8.08
N ILE A 140 -3.90 0.63 -7.96
CA ILE A 140 -3.53 1.37 -6.75
C ILE A 140 -4.27 2.69 -6.75
N SER A 141 -5.14 2.86 -5.76
CA SER A 141 -5.91 4.08 -5.53
C SER A 141 -5.30 4.88 -4.39
N ALA A 142 -5.24 6.20 -4.54
CA ALA A 142 -4.78 7.06 -3.47
C ALA A 142 -5.85 7.17 -2.38
N LEU A 143 -5.49 6.81 -1.14
CA LEU A 143 -6.41 6.92 -0.01
C LEU A 143 -6.79 8.40 0.15
N LYS A 144 -8.08 8.70 0.30
CA LYS A 144 -8.46 10.03 0.79
C LYS A 144 -7.75 10.18 2.13
N SER A 145 -6.92 11.21 2.26
CA SER A 145 -6.33 11.58 3.54
C SER A 145 -7.44 11.47 4.59
N PHE A 146 -7.14 10.84 5.72
CA PHE A 146 -7.84 11.16 6.95
C PHE A 146 -7.53 12.64 7.24
N GLU A 147 -8.15 13.56 6.47
CA GLU A 147 -8.53 14.83 7.04
C GLU A 147 -9.34 14.43 8.26
N ARG A 148 -8.76 14.68 9.42
CA ARG A 148 -9.40 14.50 10.72
C ARG A 148 -10.89 14.76 10.54
N LEU A 149 -11.72 13.74 10.76
CA LEU A 149 -13.08 13.92 11.23
C LEU A 149 -13.00 14.51 12.65
N VAL A 150 -12.37 15.68 12.79
CA VAL A 150 -12.60 16.59 13.89
C VAL A 150 -13.56 17.57 13.27
N ASP A 151 -14.85 17.24 13.38
CA ASP A 151 -15.89 18.22 13.20
C ASP A 151 -15.57 19.37 14.17
N PRO A 152 -15.31 20.60 13.68
CA PRO A 152 -15.07 21.75 14.55
C PRO A 152 -16.29 22.09 15.43
N ASN A 153 -17.45 21.43 15.23
CA ASN A 153 -18.65 21.57 16.04
C ASN A 153 -18.87 20.45 17.07
N TYR A 154 -17.95 19.50 17.24
CA TYR A 154 -18.04 18.55 18.34
C TYR A 154 -17.41 19.15 19.60
N THR A 155 -18.18 20.01 20.28
CA THR A 155 -17.92 20.49 21.65
C THR A 155 -18.34 19.47 22.69
#